data_AF-A0A959X8P4-F1
#
_entry.id   AF-A0A959X8P4-F1
#
_cell.length_a   1.000
_cell.length_b   1.000
_cell.length_c   1.000
_cell.angle_alpha   90.00
_cell.angle_beta   90.00
_cell.angle_gamma   90.00
#
_symmetry.space_group_name_H-M   'P 1'
#
loop_
_entity.id
_entity.type
_entity.pdbx_description
1 polymer ?
#
loop_
_entity_poly.entity_id
_entity_poly.type
_entity_poly.pdbx_seq_one_letter_code
_entity_poly.pdbx_strand_id
1 'polypeptide(L)'
;VDGYLAWDLDFIWSEIVAGLRDAVVRFPDAVSVSVDTWGVDHVPLDADGNRVTPGRAYRDPRTARTHEAFRARLSDDAAWAATGIAPATINTANQLFAFLTEEPDAATATAQVLML
;
A
#
# COMPACT_ATOMS: atom_id res chain seq x y z
N VAL A 1 -2.66 -8.83 11.52
CA VAL A 1 -1.31 -9.13 12.08
C VAL A 1 -0.98 -8.01 13.05
N ASP A 2 -0.62 -8.32 14.30
CA ASP A 2 -0.19 -7.35 15.32
C ASP A 2 -1.11 -6.12 15.49
N GLY A 3 -2.43 -6.33 15.51
CA GLY A 3 -3.41 -5.25 15.69
C GLY A 3 -3.78 -4.47 14.42
N TYR A 4 -3.19 -4.79 13.27
CA TYR A 4 -3.51 -4.19 11.97
C TYR A 4 -4.27 -5.14 11.04
N LEU A 5 -5.13 -4.55 10.20
CA LEU A 5 -5.64 -5.21 9.00
C LEU A 5 -4.58 -5.11 7.90
N ALA A 6 -4.06 -6.25 7.49
CA ALA A 6 -2.99 -6.35 6.50
C ALA A 6 -3.29 -7.46 5.50
N TRP A 7 -2.81 -7.28 4.28
CA TRP A 7 -2.78 -8.30 3.26
C TRP A 7 -1.72 -9.34 3.60
N ASP A 8 -2.09 -10.61 3.44
CA ASP A 8 -1.13 -11.72 3.51
C ASP A 8 -0.34 -11.78 2.21
N LEU A 9 0.66 -10.89 2.10
CA LEU A 9 1.46 -10.73 0.88
C LEU A 9 2.32 -11.96 0.58
N ASP A 10 2.67 -12.76 1.61
CA ASP A 10 3.46 -13.97 1.42
C ASP A 10 2.58 -15.08 0.83
N PHE A 11 1.34 -15.20 1.31
CA PHE A 11 0.35 -16.08 0.69
C PHE A 11 -0.02 -15.64 -0.73
N ILE A 12 -0.26 -14.34 -0.95
CA ILE A 12 -0.52 -13.80 -2.30
C ILE A 12 0.63 -14.14 -3.24
N TRP A 13 1.89 -13.93 -2.81
CA TRP A 13 3.06 -14.29 -3.59
C TRP A 13 3.14 -15.79 -3.90
N SER A 14 2.87 -16.66 -2.92
CA SER A 14 2.89 -18.11 -3.16
C SER A 14 1.86 -18.54 -4.21
N GLU A 15 0.67 -17.94 -4.18
CA GLU A 15 -0.39 -18.23 -5.14
C GLU A 15 -0.08 -17.66 -6.54
N ILE A 16 0.53 -16.48 -6.64
CA ILE A 16 1.04 -15.93 -7.91
C ILE A 16 2.06 -16.90 -8.54
N VAL A 17 3.03 -17.37 -7.75
CA VAL A 17 4.05 -18.31 -8.23
C VAL A 17 3.44 -19.65 -8.66
N ALA A 18 2.46 -20.17 -7.90
CA ALA A 18 1.74 -21.38 -8.27
C ALA A 18 0.99 -21.21 -9.61
N GLY A 19 0.23 -20.13 -9.76
CA GLY A 19 -0.50 -19.81 -10.98
C GLY A 19 0.43 -19.65 -12.20
N LEU A 20 1.56 -18.96 -12.04
CA LEU A 20 2.54 -18.79 -13.11
C LEU A 20 3.18 -20.12 -13.54
N ARG A 21 3.49 -21.02 -12.59
CA ARG A 21 4.00 -22.37 -12.89
C ARG A 21 3.01 -23.17 -13.72
N ASP A 22 1.73 -23.12 -13.38
CA ASP A 22 0.71 -23.81 -14.15
C ASP A 22 0.44 -23.14 -15.51
N ALA A 23 0.64 -21.82 -15.60
CA ALA A 23 0.47 -21.07 -16.85
C ALA A 23 1.53 -21.45 -17.88
N VAL A 24 2.81 -21.54 -17.49
CA VAL A 24 3.89 -21.91 -18.43
C VAL A 24 3.77 -23.35 -18.96
N VAL A 25 3.18 -24.27 -18.18
CA VAL A 25 2.87 -25.62 -18.66
C VAL A 25 1.77 -25.60 -19.73
N ARG A 26 0.76 -24.74 -19.56
CA ARG A 26 -0.39 -24.63 -20.47
C ARG A 26 -0.11 -23.76 -21.70
N PHE A 27 0.76 -22.77 -21.55
CA PHE A 27 1.06 -21.75 -22.55
C PHE A 27 2.59 -21.59 -22.68
N PRO A 28 3.29 -22.56 -23.29
CA PRO A 28 4.75 -22.56 -23.37
C PRO A 28 5.34 -21.39 -24.19
N ASP A 29 4.53 -20.80 -25.08
CA ASP A 29 4.94 -19.65 -25.92
C ASP A 29 4.61 -18.29 -25.28
N ALA A 30 4.19 -18.25 -24.00
CA ALA A 30 3.93 -16.99 -23.31
C ALA A 30 5.22 -16.17 -23.13
N VAL A 31 5.18 -14.89 -23.50
CA VAL A 31 6.37 -14.00 -23.51
C VAL A 31 6.28 -12.83 -22.54
N SER A 32 5.17 -12.67 -21.82
CA SER A 32 4.94 -11.51 -20.95
C SER A 32 4.03 -11.85 -19.77
N VAL A 33 4.25 -11.15 -18.65
CA VAL A 33 3.39 -11.16 -17.47
C VAL A 33 3.02 -9.72 -17.15
N SER A 34 1.76 -9.50 -16.77
CA SER A 34 1.26 -8.23 -16.25
C SER A 34 0.62 -8.50 -14.88
N VAL A 35 0.68 -7.51 -14.00
CA VAL A 35 0.10 -7.57 -12.65
C VAL A 35 -0.88 -6.41 -12.53
N ASP A 36 -2.10 -6.72 -12.12
CA ASP A 36 -3.10 -5.74 -11.71
C ASP A 36 -3.58 -6.08 -10.29
N THR A 37 -3.91 -5.03 -9.55
CA THR A 37 -4.31 -5.09 -8.15
C THR A 37 -5.38 -4.04 -7.87
N TRP A 38 -5.93 -4.05 -6.66
CA TRP A 38 -6.65 -2.89 -6.16
C TRP A 38 -5.67 -1.73 -5.90
N GLY A 39 -6.12 -0.50 -6.11
CA GLY A 39 -5.28 0.68 -5.89
C GLY A 39 -5.06 1.03 -4.41
N VAL A 40 -4.56 2.26 -4.20
CA VAL A 40 -4.30 2.96 -2.92
C VAL A 40 -3.26 2.36 -1.98
N ASP A 41 -3.22 1.03 -1.86
CA ASP A 41 -2.36 0.34 -0.92
C ASP A 41 -0.91 0.29 -1.40
N HIS A 42 0.00 0.27 -0.44
CA HIS A 42 1.43 0.33 -0.68
C HIS A 42 2.19 -0.40 0.43
N VAL A 43 3.47 -0.69 0.15
CA VAL A 43 4.40 -1.28 1.10
C VAL A 43 5.65 -0.40 1.19
N PRO A 44 6.03 0.10 2.38
CA PRO A 44 7.31 0.74 2.59
C PRO A 44 8.43 -0.29 2.64
N LEU A 45 9.52 -0.02 1.91
CA LEU A 45 10.70 -0.86 1.80
C LEU A 45 11.93 -0.12 2.31
N ASP A 46 12.84 -0.85 2.97
CA ASP A 46 14.15 -0.35 3.36
C ASP A 46 15.10 -0.29 2.15
N ALA A 47 16.36 0.13 2.38
CA ALA A 47 17.37 0.27 1.33
C ALA A 47 17.77 -1.07 0.69
N ASP A 48 17.54 -2.19 1.40
CA ASP A 48 17.84 -3.55 0.93
C ASP A 48 16.61 -4.21 0.25
N GLY A 49 15.48 -3.50 0.18
CA GLY A 49 14.24 -3.97 -0.41
C GLY A 49 13.38 -4.84 0.52
N ASN A 50 13.69 -4.90 1.81
CA ASN A 50 12.86 -5.61 2.78
C ASN A 50 11.68 -4.75 3.20
N ARG A 51 10.55 -5.39 3.53
CA ARG A 51 9.36 -4.70 4.02
C ARG A 51 9.63 -4.10 5.40
N VAL A 52 9.43 -2.80 5.54
CA VAL A 52 9.54 -2.10 6.83
C VAL A 52 8.32 -2.34 7.71
N THR A 53 7.14 -2.42 7.09
CA THR A 53 5.88 -2.77 7.76
C THR A 53 5.13 -3.81 6.93
N PRO A 54 4.14 -4.51 7.53
CA PRO A 54 3.23 -5.37 6.76
C PRO A 54 2.50 -4.57 5.66
N GLY A 55 2.03 -5.23 4.61
CA GLY A 55 1.18 -4.62 3.58
C GLY A 55 -0.19 -4.26 4.14
N ARG A 56 -0.31 -3.11 4.81
CA ARG A 56 -1.55 -2.75 5.52
C ARG A 56 -2.66 -2.42 4.54
N ALA A 57 -3.82 -3.03 4.76
CA ALA A 57 -4.98 -2.83 3.92
C ALA A 57 -5.57 -1.43 4.11
N TYR A 58 -6.16 -0.86 3.06
CA TYR A 58 -6.90 0.41 3.13
C TYR A 58 -8.10 0.38 4.09
N ARG A 59 -8.54 -0.80 4.52
CA ARG A 59 -9.61 -0.99 5.52
C ARG A 59 -9.13 -0.92 6.96
N ASP A 60 -7.82 -0.92 7.18
CA ASP A 60 -7.25 -0.74 8.50
C ASP A 60 -7.67 0.63 9.08
N PRO A 61 -8.08 0.70 10.36
CA PRO A 61 -8.65 1.93 10.92
C PRO A 61 -7.61 3.02 11.24
N ARG A 62 -6.31 2.83 10.93
CA ARG A 62 -5.26 3.79 11.27
C ARG A 62 -5.52 5.21 10.77
N THR A 63 -6.08 5.36 9.57
CA THR A 63 -6.32 6.68 9.00
C THR A 63 -7.39 7.44 9.76
N ALA A 64 -8.31 6.77 10.45
CA ALA A 64 -9.33 7.44 11.26
C ALA A 64 -8.72 8.19 12.45
N ARG A 65 -7.61 7.70 13.03
CA ARG A 65 -6.94 8.33 14.18
C ARG A 65 -6.25 9.65 13.84
N THR A 66 -5.79 9.80 12.60
CA THR A 66 -5.02 10.96 12.15
C THR A 66 -5.77 11.85 11.16
N HIS A 67 -6.99 11.48 10.79
CA HIS A 67 -7.77 12.16 9.74
C HIS A 67 -8.03 13.65 10.02
N GLU A 68 -8.34 14.01 11.27
CA GLU A 68 -8.56 15.42 11.63
C GLU A 68 -7.27 16.23 11.48
N ALA A 69 -6.14 15.71 11.96
CA ALA A 69 -4.84 16.34 11.81
C ALA A 69 -4.38 16.43 10.34
N PHE A 70 -4.72 15.43 9.52
CA PHE A 70 -4.51 15.48 8.08
C PHE A 70 -5.31 16.63 7.44
N ARG A 71 -6.62 16.71 7.73
CA ARG A 71 -7.50 17.75 7.19
C ARG A 71 -7.14 19.16 7.64
N ALA A 72 -6.57 19.31 8.83
CA ALA A 72 -6.03 20.57 9.30
C ALA A 72 -4.82 21.06 8.49
N ARG A 73 -4.06 20.14 7.86
CA ARG A 73 -2.92 20.46 6.98
C ARG A 73 -3.31 20.57 5.51
N LEU A 74 -4.26 19.74 5.06
CA LEU A 74 -4.75 19.72 3.69
C LEU A 74 -6.26 19.46 3.71
N SER A 75 -7.04 20.52 3.49
CA SER A 75 -8.49 20.38 3.41
C SER A 75 -8.91 19.57 2.19
N ASP A 76 -10.11 18.98 2.25
CA ASP A 76 -10.71 18.21 1.15
C ASP A 76 -10.78 19.01 -0.16
N ASP A 77 -11.20 20.28 -0.09
CA ASP A 77 -11.27 21.17 -1.26
C ASP A 77 -9.88 21.44 -1.87
N ALA A 78 -8.87 21.64 -1.03
CA ALA A 78 -7.50 21.86 -1.47
C ALA A 78 -6.91 20.58 -2.10
N ALA A 79 -7.17 19.41 -1.49
CA ALA A 79 -6.77 18.11 -2.04
C ALA A 79 -7.41 17.86 -3.41
N TRP A 80 -8.72 18.11 -3.54
CA TRP A 80 -9.43 18.00 -4.81
C TRP A 80 -8.87 18.94 -5.86
N ALA A 81 -8.69 20.22 -5.52
CA ALA A 81 -8.15 21.22 -6.45
C ALA A 81 -6.74 20.87 -6.94
N ALA A 82 -5.91 20.26 -6.09
CA ALA A 82 -4.55 19.88 -6.43
C ALA A 82 -4.44 18.58 -7.26
N THR A 83 -5.36 17.62 -7.06
CA THR A 83 -5.19 16.25 -7.58
C THR A 83 -6.30 15.77 -8.50
N GLY A 84 -7.50 16.36 -8.44
CA GLY A 84 -8.70 15.83 -9.09
C GLY A 84 -9.20 14.50 -8.52
N ILE A 85 -8.66 14.04 -7.39
CA ILE A 85 -9.06 12.80 -6.73
C ILE A 85 -10.04 13.12 -5.60
N ALA A 86 -11.16 12.42 -5.58
CA ALA A 86 -12.18 12.58 -4.54
C ALA A 86 -11.56 12.29 -3.16
N PRO A 87 -11.72 13.20 -2.17
CA PRO A 87 -11.26 12.96 -0.81
C PRO A 87 -11.90 11.70 -0.21
N ALA A 88 -11.06 10.74 0.16
CA ALA A 88 -11.48 9.54 0.85
C ALA A 88 -10.43 9.13 1.89
N THR A 89 -10.89 8.63 3.04
CA THR A 89 -10.02 8.20 4.15
C THR A 89 -9.08 7.06 3.78
N ILE A 90 -9.39 6.34 2.70
CA ILE A 90 -8.60 5.23 2.15
C ILE A 90 -7.43 5.71 1.28
N ASN A 91 -7.45 6.96 0.81
CA ASN A 91 -6.47 7.47 -0.13
C ASN A 91 -5.05 7.37 0.43
N THR A 92 -4.08 7.08 -0.43
CA THR A 92 -2.67 6.88 -0.06
C THR A 92 -2.09 8.06 0.73
N ALA A 93 -2.50 9.29 0.44
CA ALA A 93 -2.09 10.47 1.20
C ALA A 93 -2.49 10.40 2.69
N ASN A 94 -3.70 9.94 3.01
CA ASN A 94 -4.14 9.71 4.39
C ASN A 94 -3.33 8.58 5.04
N GLN A 95 -3.08 7.50 4.29
CA GLN A 95 -2.31 6.36 4.79
C GLN A 95 -0.85 6.75 5.11
N LEU A 96 -0.20 7.51 4.23
CA LEU A 96 1.16 8.02 4.41
C LEU A 96 1.24 9.02 5.56
N PHE A 97 0.23 9.89 5.71
CA PHE A 97 0.16 10.80 6.84
C PHE A 97 0.08 10.06 8.18
N ALA A 98 -0.76 9.03 8.25
CA ALA A 98 -0.85 8.17 9.43
C ALA A 98 0.51 7.49 9.71
N PHE A 99 1.15 6.91 8.69
CA PHE A 99 2.46 6.27 8.80
C PHE A 99 3.55 7.22 9.32
N LEU A 100 3.68 8.40 8.71
CA LEU A 100 4.64 9.43 9.11
C LEU A 100 4.42 9.96 10.53
N THR A 101 3.16 9.96 10.99
CA THR A 101 2.78 10.52 12.30
C THR A 101 2.90 9.50 13.43
N GLU A 102 2.41 8.28 13.19
CA GLU A 102 2.30 7.24 14.23
C GLU A 102 3.55 6.36 14.30
N GLU A 103 4.36 6.27 13.24
CA GLU A 103 5.50 5.36 13.15
C GLU A 103 6.75 6.05 12.55
N PRO A 104 7.25 7.13 13.17
CA PRO A 104 8.34 7.93 12.62
C PRO A 104 9.64 7.16 12.41
N ASP A 105 9.95 6.17 13.26
CA ASP A 105 11.15 5.36 13.12
C ASP A 105 11.08 4.45 11.88
N ALA A 106 9.93 3.81 11.66
CA ALA A 106 9.68 3.01 10.46
C ALA A 106 9.68 3.90 9.20
N ALA A 107 9.08 5.09 9.29
CA ALA A 107 9.13 6.05 8.19
C ALA A 107 10.55 6.50 7.86
N THR A 108 11.40 6.69 8.87
CA THR A 108 12.82 7.02 8.69
C THR A 108 13.62 5.87 8.07
N ALA A 109 13.27 4.63 8.39
CA ALA A 109 13.89 3.44 7.80
C ALA A 109 13.44 3.15 6.36
N THR A 110 12.40 3.84 5.87
CA THR A 110 11.85 3.62 4.54
C THR A 110 12.68 4.33 3.47
N ALA A 111 13.21 3.58 2.51
CA ALA A 111 13.91 4.10 1.34
C ALA A 111 12.98 4.24 0.12
N GLN A 112 11.98 3.35 0.01
CA GLN A 112 11.08 3.30 -1.14
C GLN A 112 9.66 2.92 -0.72
N VAL A 113 8.68 3.31 -1.53
CA VAL A 113 7.29 2.87 -1.40
C VAL A 113 6.85 2.26 -2.73
N LEU A 114 6.40 1.02 -2.70
CA LEU A 114 5.80 0.35 -3.86
C LEU A 114 4.29 0.24 -3.67
N MET A 115 3.54 0.64 -4.68
CA MET A 115 2.11 0.35 -4.75
C MET A 115 1.93 -1.17 -4.91
N LEU A 116 0.89 -1.73 -4.29
CA LEU A 116 0.52 -3.12 -4.53
C LEU A 116 0.11 -3.31 -5.98
#